data_AF-A0A956BNS5-F1
#
_entry.id   AF-A0A956BNS5-F1
#
_cell.length_a   1.000
_cell.length_b   1.000
_cell.length_c   1.000
_cell.angle_alpha   90.00
_cell.angle_beta   90.00
_cell.angle_gamma   90.00
#
_symmetry.space_group_name_H-M   'P 1'
#
loop_
_entity.id
_entity.type
_entity.pdbx_description
1 polymer ?
#
loop_
_entity_poly.entity_id
_entity_poly.type
_entity_poly.pdbx_seq_one_letter_code
_entity_poly.pdbx_strand_id
1 'polypeptide(L)'
;MDNPTPGNWWITDRDGEWEIGVQGGQQAKGDLPDFGRAWMETNVHYGYGCACMEVRVDRPGKRVLELRHVKVLPLVRCGGDPALPKR
;
A
#
# COMPACT_ATOMS: atom_id res chain seq x y z
N MET A 1 -3.48 -1.37 0.89
CA MET A 1 -2.14 -1.82 0.46
C MET A 1 -2.18 -3.32 0.38
N ASP A 2 -1.75 -3.91 -0.72
CA ASP A 2 -1.81 -5.35 -0.99
C ASP A 2 -0.42 -5.96 -1.13
N ASN A 3 -0.24 -7.16 -0.57
CA ASN A 3 1.01 -7.94 -0.63
C ASN A 3 0.73 -9.41 -1.00
N PRO A 4 0.80 -9.81 -2.28
CA PRO A 4 0.65 -11.18 -2.76
C PRO A 4 1.88 -12.07 -2.64
N THR A 5 3.09 -11.52 -2.41
CA THR A 5 4.34 -12.31 -2.41
C THR A 5 5.46 -11.47 -1.80
N PRO A 6 6.41 -12.01 -1.01
CA PRO A 6 7.50 -11.21 -0.43
C PRO A 6 8.20 -10.33 -1.48
N GLY A 7 7.96 -9.03 -1.42
CA GLY A 7 8.56 -8.04 -2.32
C GLY A 7 7.62 -7.37 -3.32
N ASN A 8 6.38 -7.84 -3.47
CA ASN A 8 5.37 -7.16 -4.28
C ASN A 8 4.42 -6.34 -3.41
N TRP A 9 4.39 -5.02 -3.58
CA TRP A 9 3.56 -4.12 -2.77
C TRP A 9 2.83 -3.12 -3.65
N TRP A 10 1.51 -3.01 -3.45
CA TRP A 10 0.68 -1.99 -4.11
C TRP A 10 -0.07 -1.14 -3.08
N ILE A 11 -0.27 0.14 -3.40
CA ILE A 11 -1.19 1.01 -2.67
C ILE A 11 -2.34 1.40 -3.60
N THR A 12 -3.56 1.24 -3.13
CA THR A 12 -4.76 1.77 -3.78
C THR A 12 -5.17 3.04 -3.05
N ASP A 13 -5.30 4.14 -3.78
CA ASP A 13 -5.91 5.38 -3.30
C ASP A 13 -7.00 5.87 -4.26
N ARG A 14 -7.46 7.11 -4.09
CA ARG A 14 -8.48 7.74 -4.95
C ARG A 14 -8.06 7.89 -6.41
N ASP A 15 -6.76 7.96 -6.67
CA ASP A 15 -6.17 8.19 -7.99
C ASP A 15 -5.82 6.85 -8.69
N GLY A 16 -6.09 5.73 -8.03
CA GLY A 16 -5.95 4.38 -8.54
C GLY A 16 -4.93 3.54 -7.77
N GLU A 17 -4.44 2.50 -8.42
CA GLU A 17 -3.40 1.63 -7.88
C GLU A 17 -2.01 2.14 -8.25
N TRP A 18 -1.09 2.05 -7.30
CA TRP A 18 0.30 2.45 -7.45
C TRP A 18 1.21 1.31 -6.99
N GLU A 19 2.23 1.01 -7.81
CA GLU A 19 3.24 0.01 -7.50
C GLU A 19 4.31 0.60 -6.56
N ILE A 20 4.49 0.00 -5.38
CA ILE A 20 5.56 0.37 -4.43
C ILE A 20 6.83 -0.42 -4.69
N GLY A 21 6.70 -1.69 -5.08
CA GLY A 21 7.84 -2.50 -5.45
C GLY A 21 7.40 -3.87 -5.90
N VAL A 22 8.26 -4.52 -6.67
CA VAL A 22 8.09 -5.90 -7.11
C VAL A 22 9.31 -6.73 -6.75
N GLN A 23 9.09 -8.01 -6.43
CA GLN A 23 10.14 -8.96 -6.10
C GLN A 23 11.11 -9.09 -7.28
N GLY A 24 12.40 -8.87 -7.02
CA GLY A 24 13.45 -8.91 -8.04
C GLY A 24 13.52 -7.69 -8.96
N GLY A 25 12.73 -6.64 -8.69
CA GLY A 25 12.72 -5.39 -9.45
C GLY A 25 13.01 -4.16 -8.59
N GLN A 26 12.62 -2.99 -9.09
CA GLN A 26 12.80 -1.74 -8.39
C GLN A 26 11.84 -1.65 -7.19
N GLN A 27 12.39 -1.32 -6.03
CA GLN A 27 11.63 -1.03 -4.82
C GLN A 27 11.73 0.47 -4.52
N ALA A 28 10.62 1.05 -4.07
CA ALA A 28 10.62 2.40 -3.57
C ALA A 28 11.58 2.53 -2.39
N LYS A 29 12.24 3.69 -2.27
CA LYS A 29 13.10 4.01 -1.14
C LYS A 29 12.27 4.30 0.11
N GLY A 30 12.77 3.97 1.30
CA GLY A 30 12.12 4.24 2.57
C GLY A 30 11.50 2.98 3.21
N ASP A 31 10.97 3.15 4.42
CA ASP A 31 10.43 2.05 5.21
C ASP A 31 8.98 1.75 4.84
N LEU A 32 8.69 0.48 4.56
CA LEU A 32 7.34 0.01 4.34
C LEU A 32 6.55 0.01 5.66
N PRO A 33 5.22 0.20 5.62
CA PRO A 33 4.38 0.06 6.80
C PRO A 33 4.49 -1.34 7.41
N ASP A 34 4.81 -1.39 8.70
CA ASP A 34 4.58 -2.59 9.51
C ASP A 34 3.16 -2.56 10.05
N PHE A 35 2.29 -3.39 9.46
CA PHE A 35 0.90 -3.49 9.88
C PHE A 35 0.71 -4.32 11.15
N GLY A 36 1.70 -5.10 11.61
CA GLY A 36 1.56 -5.98 12.77
C GLY A 36 0.29 -6.85 12.72
N ARG A 37 -0.68 -6.56 13.60
CA ARG A 37 -2.02 -7.20 13.63
C ARG A 37 -3.13 -6.38 12.96
N ALA A 38 -2.82 -5.17 12.51
CA ALA A 38 -3.75 -4.21 11.90
C ALA A 38 -3.86 -4.38 10.37
N TRP A 39 -3.91 -5.64 9.92
CA TRP A 39 -4.20 -6.00 8.54
C TRP A 39 -5.24 -7.11 8.51
N MET A 40 -5.98 -7.20 7.41
CA MET A 40 -6.95 -8.25 7.16
C MET A 40 -6.36 -9.22 6.14
N GLU A 41 -6.18 -10.46 6.56
CA GLU A 41 -5.81 -11.56 5.67
C GLU A 41 -7.01 -11.89 4.78
N THR A 42 -6.82 -11.82 3.46
CA THR A 42 -7.84 -12.24 2.48
C THR A 42 -7.47 -13.56 1.80
N ASN A 43 -6.23 -14.00 1.94
CA ASN A 43 -5.75 -15.33 1.57
C ASN A 43 -4.49 -15.67 2.40
N VAL A 44 -4.12 -16.95 2.52
CA VAL A 44 -3.05 -17.45 3.43
C VAL A 44 -1.73 -16.65 3.39
N HIS A 45 -1.40 -16.03 2.26
CA HIS A 45 -0.21 -15.18 2.08
C HIS A 45 -0.52 -13.77 1.56
N TYR A 46 -1.79 -13.36 1.58
CA TYR A 46 -2.27 -12.09 1.05
C TYR A 46 -3.17 -11.39 2.06
N GLY A 47 -3.02 -10.09 2.17
CA GLY A 47 -4.03 -9.30 2.81
C GLY A 47 -3.81 -7.82 2.57
N TYR A 48 -4.62 -7.05 3.28
CA TYR A 48 -4.57 -5.61 3.17
C TYR A 48 -4.63 -4.88 4.49
N GLY A 49 -3.87 -3.79 4.55
CA GLY A 49 -3.86 -2.85 5.64
C GLY A 49 -4.32 -1.46 5.18
N CYS A 50 -4.70 -0.65 6.17
CA CYS A 50 -5.01 0.76 5.98
C CYS A 50 -3.84 1.61 6.50
N ALA A 51 -3.35 2.53 5.67
CA ALA A 51 -2.28 3.45 6.07
C ALA A 51 -2.45 4.79 5.36
N CYS A 52 -2.03 5.86 6.04
CA CYS A 52 -1.79 7.16 5.43
C CYS A 52 -0.31 7.27 5.12
N MET A 53 0.02 7.65 3.89
CA MET A 53 1.40 7.72 3.42
C MET A 53 1.66 9.03 2.70
N GLU A 54 2.83 9.61 2.97
CA GLU A 54 3.42 10.66 2.15
C GLU A 54 4.47 10.02 1.25
N VAL A 55 4.22 10.06 -0.05
CA VAL A 55 5.01 9.35 -1.05
C VAL A 55 5.41 10.28 -2.20
N ARG A 56 6.59 10.05 -2.76
CA ARG A 56 6.98 10.60 -4.05
C ARG A 56 6.64 9.57 -5.12
N VAL A 57 5.87 9.97 -6.12
CA VAL A 57 5.40 9.09 -7.19
C VAL A 57 5.89 9.54 -8.56
N ASP A 58 6.08 8.58 -9.45
CA ASP A 58 6.11 8.77 -10.89
C ASP A 58 4.70 8.57 -11.44
N ARG A 59 4.02 9.67 -11.78
CA ARG A 59 2.62 9.64 -12.25
C ARG A 59 2.45 8.98 -13.62
N PRO A 60 3.27 9.30 -14.65
CA PRO A 60 3.24 8.58 -15.92
C PRO A 60 3.38 7.06 -15.78
N GLY A 61 4.26 6.60 -14.88
CA GLY A 61 4.49 5.18 -14.64
C GLY A 61 3.58 4.51 -13.62
N LYS A 62 2.77 5.28 -12.86
CA LYS A 62 1.98 4.80 -11.71
C LYS A 62 2.81 4.05 -10.66
N ARG A 63 4.01 4.59 -10.35
CA ARG A 63 4.96 3.96 -9.41
C ARG A 63 5.28 4.88 -8.24
N VAL A 64 5.46 4.31 -7.05
CA VAL A 64 6.02 5.00 -5.91
C VAL A 64 7.54 4.91 -5.99
N LEU A 65 8.21 6.06 -5.93
CA LEU A 65 9.66 6.16 -5.95
C LEU A 65 10.25 6.17 -4.54
N GLU A 66 9.52 6.74 -3.58
CA GLU A 66 10.00 6.98 -2.23
C GLU A 66 8.85 7.15 -1.24
N LEU A 67 8.93 6.49 -0.09
CA LEU A 67 8.06 6.64 1.06
C LEU A 67 8.75 7.56 2.06
N ARG A 68 8.16 8.72 2.33
CA ARG A 68 8.71 9.71 3.25
C ARG A 68 8.16 9.56 4.65
N HIS A 69 6.85 9.31 4.75
CA HIS A 69 6.18 9.13 6.01
C HIS A 69 5.07 8.10 5.84
N VAL A 70 4.97 7.20 6.80
CA VAL A 70 4.01 6.10 6.77
C VAL A 70 3.36 6.00 8.14
N LYS A 71 2.03 6.00 8.16
CA LYS A 71 1.25 5.85 9.38
C LYS A 71 0.17 4.80 9.16
N VAL A 72 0.29 3.68 9.87
CA VAL A 72 -0.76 2.65 9.90
C VAL A 72 -2.01 3.21 10.59
N LEU A 73 -3.17 2.92 10.00
CA LEU A 73 -4.48 3.37 10.45
C LEU A 73 -5.38 2.16 10.72
N PRO A 74 -6.40 2.30 11.58
CA PRO A 74 -7.43 1.28 11.73
C PRO A 74 -8.16 1.00 10.42
N LEU A 75 -8.42 -0.27 10.11
CA LEU A 75 -9.09 -0.70 8.86
C LEU A 75 -10.44 0.00 8.62
N VAL A 76 -11.19 0.28 9.70
CA VAL A 76 -12.46 1.01 9.65
C VAL A 76 -12.35 2.38 8.98
N ARG A 77 -11.17 3.01 9.02
CA ARG A 77 -10.93 4.31 8.41
C ARG A 77 -10.85 4.24 6.89
N CYS A 78 -10.25 3.19 6.33
CA CYS A 78 -10.27 2.96 4.89
C CYS A 78 -11.61 2.40 4.42
N GLY A 79 -12.26 1.52 5.22
CA GLY A 79 -13.58 0.97 4.86
C GLY A 79 -14.70 2.02 4.81
N GLY A 80 -14.56 3.12 5.53
CA GLY A 80 -15.50 4.24 5.52
C GLY A 80 -15.16 5.39 4.56
N ASP A 81 -14.01 5.34 3.86
CA ASP A 81 -13.58 6.41 2.98
C ASP A 81 -14.23 6.26 1.59
N PRO A 82 -15.17 7.14 1.19
CA PRO A 82 -15.85 7.05 -0.11
C PRO A 82 -14.91 7.35 -1.29
N ALA A 83 -13.73 7.94 -1.04
CA ALA A 83 -12.74 8.20 -2.07
C ALA A 83 -11.91 6.97 -2.41
N LEU A 84 -12.03 5.88 -1.65
CA LEU A 84 -11.36 4.61 -1.95
C LEU A 84 -12.29 3.68 -2.74
N PRO A 85 -11.77 2.90 -3.69
CA PRO A 85 -12.54 1.84 -4.32
C PRO A 85 -13.11 0.89 -3.26
N LYS A 86 -14.40 0.58 -3.36
CA LYS A 86 -15.01 -0.47 -2.53
C LYS A 86 -14.36 -1.79 -2.90
N ARG A 87 -13.75 -2.45 -1.91
CA ARG A 87 -13.20 -3.79 -2.05
C ARG A 87 -14.28 -4.84 -1.82
#